data_AF-A0A6A6WMQ9-F1
#
_entry.id   AF-A0A6A6WMQ9-F1
#
_cell.length_a   1.000
_cell.length_b   1.000
_cell.length_c   1.000
_cell.angle_alpha   90.00
_cell.angle_beta   90.00
_cell.angle_gamma   90.00
#
_symmetry.space_group_name_H-M   'P 1'
#
loop_
_entity.id
_entity.type
_entity.pdbx_description
1 polymer ?
#
loop_
_entity_poly.entity_id
_entity_poly.type
_entity_poly.pdbx_seq_one_letter_code
_entity_poly.pdbx_strand_id
1 'polypeptide(L)'
;MAHSGSLATVSLASVGPEYILAAMIEQLRVRPLIDDLEDVDIYWHCTDRLQYQVHSNPGKRLLRDIQYVHEEVEILMVVNAWQKDMYMKMLKALDPASVPVTTYTRASLFPLEEAQLAAGITSMIDKDQELDAMKEKLLSLGDTAKQNIEIHEADHGKAIFVFTTVTIIFLPLSFVTSFFGMNTTDIRDITWSQTIFWATAVPITLLTVLLALGLAYKGDRISALIRRLHRTLSGRPERALDLSLSSWSKNRRLTQRRPIASYGFRRRRSSGMARAQTERSTAYSLA
;
A
#
# COMPACT_ATOMS: atom_id res chain seq x y z
N MET A 1 13.01 -14.02 -31.31
CA MET A 1 14.08 -14.63 -32.12
C MET A 1 15.35 -14.69 -31.26
N ALA A 2 15.94 -15.88 -31.15
CA ALA A 2 17.27 -16.19 -30.60
C ALA A 2 17.52 -16.11 -29.06
N HIS A 3 16.94 -17.05 -28.29
CA HIS A 3 17.55 -17.55 -27.05
C HIS A 3 17.36 -19.08 -26.89
N SER A 4 17.45 -19.84 -27.99
CA SER A 4 17.49 -21.32 -27.99
C SER A 4 18.92 -21.84 -28.23
N GLY A 5 19.92 -21.23 -27.60
CA GLY A 5 21.33 -21.52 -27.88
C GLY A 5 22.16 -21.65 -26.62
N SER A 6 22.07 -22.81 -25.94
CA SER A 6 23.13 -23.37 -25.08
C SER A 6 22.69 -24.67 -24.35
N LEU A 7 21.50 -25.21 -24.60
CA LEU A 7 21.28 -26.65 -24.40
C LEU A 7 21.98 -27.40 -25.55
N ALA A 8 23.30 -27.22 -25.61
CA ALA A 8 24.17 -28.13 -26.33
C ALA A 8 23.77 -29.53 -25.92
N THR A 9 23.70 -30.40 -26.91
CA THR A 9 23.41 -31.83 -26.84
C THR A 9 24.32 -32.53 -25.82
N VAL A 10 24.06 -32.34 -24.54
CA VAL A 10 24.60 -33.20 -23.49
C VAL A 10 23.81 -34.49 -23.64
N SER A 11 24.51 -35.57 -23.98
CA SER A 11 23.91 -36.90 -24.02
C SER A 11 23.17 -37.12 -22.71
N LEU A 12 21.84 -37.21 -22.75
CA LEU A 12 21.01 -37.42 -21.55
C LEU A 12 21.44 -38.71 -20.80
N ALA A 13 22.13 -39.61 -21.48
CA ALA A 13 22.70 -40.84 -20.93
C ALA A 13 23.99 -40.62 -20.09
N SER A 14 24.66 -39.47 -20.21
CA SER A 14 25.86 -39.13 -19.41
C SER A 14 25.57 -38.25 -18.20
N VAL A 15 24.31 -37.89 -17.97
CA VAL A 15 23.88 -36.93 -16.96
C VAL A 15 22.95 -37.62 -15.97
N GLY A 16 23.17 -37.42 -14.68
CA GLY A 16 22.36 -38.03 -13.62
C GLY A 16 20.89 -37.57 -13.64
N PRO A 17 19.94 -38.40 -13.16
CA PRO A 17 18.53 -38.01 -13.05
C PRO A 17 18.32 -36.76 -12.18
N GLU A 18 19.22 -36.51 -11.22
CA GLU A 18 19.21 -35.35 -10.33
C GLU A 18 19.38 -34.02 -11.09
N TYR A 19 20.29 -33.99 -12.07
CA TYR A 19 20.47 -32.83 -12.93
C TYR A 19 19.25 -32.59 -13.82
N ILE A 20 18.62 -33.65 -14.34
CA ILE A 20 17.41 -33.51 -15.17
C ILE A 20 16.28 -32.89 -14.34
N LEU A 21 16.12 -33.31 -13.09
CA LEU A 21 15.15 -32.71 -12.16
C LEU A 21 15.47 -31.24 -11.89
N ALA A 22 16.73 -30.89 -11.63
CA ALA A 22 17.15 -29.50 -11.47
C ALA A 22 16.82 -28.65 -12.71
N ALA A 23 17.10 -29.16 -13.91
CA ALA A 23 16.78 -28.50 -15.17
C ALA A 23 15.28 -28.35 -15.42
N MET A 24 14.47 -29.36 -15.09
CA MET A 24 13.01 -29.25 -15.20
C MET A 24 12.46 -28.19 -14.24
N ILE A 25 12.95 -28.16 -13.00
CA ILE A 25 12.54 -27.16 -12.00
C ILE A 25 12.94 -25.76 -12.45
N GLU A 26 14.14 -25.60 -13.01
CA GLU A 26 14.60 -24.32 -13.55
C GLU A 26 13.77 -23.86 -14.74
N GLN A 27 13.44 -24.75 -15.67
CA GLN A 27 12.55 -24.45 -16.80
C GLN A 27 11.13 -24.08 -16.36
N LEU A 28 10.60 -24.72 -15.31
CA LEU A 28 9.30 -24.37 -14.74
C LEU A 28 9.32 -22.98 -14.10
N ARG A 29 10.44 -22.59 -13.48
CA ARG A 29 10.61 -21.28 -12.84
C ARG A 29 10.72 -20.14 -13.86
N VAL A 30 11.50 -20.34 -14.92
CA VAL A 30 11.77 -19.32 -15.96
C VAL A 30 10.68 -19.30 -17.03
N ARG A 31 9.62 -20.10 -16.87
CA ARG A 31 8.55 -20.17 -17.85
C ARG A 31 7.82 -18.82 -17.94
N PRO A 32 7.73 -18.21 -19.14
CA PRO A 32 6.96 -16.98 -19.31
C PRO A 32 5.47 -17.26 -19.04
N LEU A 33 4.79 -16.31 -18.41
CA LEU A 33 3.38 -16.46 -18.04
C LEU A 33 2.43 -15.95 -19.12
N ILE A 34 2.62 -14.70 -19.58
CA ILE A 34 1.71 -14.00 -20.49
C ILE A 34 2.54 -13.26 -21.54
N ASP A 35 2.20 -13.40 -22.83
CA ASP A 35 2.84 -12.69 -23.95
C ASP A 35 4.38 -12.72 -23.93
N ASP A 36 4.96 -13.87 -23.59
CA ASP A 36 6.41 -14.10 -23.45
C ASP A 36 7.12 -13.27 -22.36
N LEU A 37 6.36 -12.57 -21.50
CA LEU A 37 6.90 -11.81 -20.37
C LEU A 37 7.11 -12.69 -19.14
N GLU A 38 8.22 -12.45 -18.44
CA GLU A 38 8.44 -13.01 -17.12
C GLU A 38 7.53 -12.34 -16.09
N ASP A 39 7.38 -13.00 -14.95
CA ASP A 39 6.60 -12.51 -13.81
C ASP A 39 6.99 -11.07 -13.43
N VAL A 40 8.29 -10.81 -13.27
CA VAL A 40 8.80 -9.49 -12.84
C VAL A 40 8.47 -8.39 -13.86
N ASP A 41 8.58 -8.69 -15.17
CA ASP A 41 8.33 -7.71 -16.24
C ASP A 41 6.88 -7.22 -16.26
N ILE A 42 5.92 -8.11 -16.01
CA ILE A 42 4.49 -7.79 -15.94
C ILE A 42 4.24 -6.78 -14.83
N TYR A 43 4.80 -7.03 -13.64
CA TYR A 43 4.64 -6.16 -12.48
C TYR A 43 5.37 -4.82 -12.64
N TRP A 44 6.49 -4.81 -13.36
CA TRP A 44 7.18 -3.57 -13.73
C TRP A 44 6.30 -2.70 -14.63
N HIS A 45 5.71 -3.29 -15.66
CA HIS A 45 4.80 -2.57 -16.57
C HIS A 45 3.56 -2.02 -15.83
N CYS A 46 2.99 -2.81 -14.91
CA CYS A 46 1.91 -2.35 -14.04
C CYS A 46 2.33 -1.15 -13.18
N THR A 47 3.54 -1.20 -12.60
CA THR A 47 4.09 -0.11 -11.78
C THR A 47 4.29 1.17 -12.59
N ASP A 48 4.82 1.07 -13.81
CA ASP A 48 5.00 2.22 -14.70
C ASP A 48 3.66 2.83 -15.14
N ARG A 49 2.67 1.99 -15.43
CA ARG A 49 1.31 2.45 -15.72
C ARG A 49 0.69 3.17 -14.52
N LEU A 50 0.84 2.63 -13.31
CA LEU A 50 0.37 3.29 -12.09
C LEU A 50 1.08 4.61 -11.87
N GLN A 51 2.39 4.68 -12.14
CA GLN A 51 3.15 5.92 -12.05
C GLN A 51 2.58 7.00 -12.96
N TYR A 52 2.28 6.67 -14.21
CA TYR A 52 1.63 7.60 -15.14
C TYR A 52 0.24 8.05 -14.64
N GLN A 53 -0.54 7.13 -14.08
CA GLN A 53 -1.88 7.43 -13.57
C GLN A 53 -1.86 8.35 -12.34
N VAL A 54 -0.88 8.22 -11.45
CA VAL A 54 -0.77 9.07 -10.25
C VAL A 54 -0.52 10.53 -10.61
N HIS A 55 0.28 10.78 -11.65
CA HIS A 55 0.59 12.13 -12.11
C HIS A 55 -0.55 12.74 -12.92
N SER A 56 -1.35 11.93 -13.61
CA SER A 56 -2.41 12.42 -14.51
C SER A 56 -3.78 12.54 -13.84
N ASN A 57 -4.15 11.65 -12.93
CA ASN A 57 -5.45 11.70 -12.24
C ASN A 57 -5.41 11.00 -10.86
N PRO A 58 -4.98 11.70 -9.79
CA PRO A 58 -4.91 11.13 -8.45
C PRO A 58 -6.32 10.89 -7.89
N GLY A 59 -6.68 9.61 -7.71
CA GLY A 59 -7.98 9.21 -7.18
C GLY A 59 -7.88 8.19 -6.04
N LYS A 60 -8.88 8.18 -5.15
CA LYS A 60 -8.95 7.21 -4.02
C LYS A 60 -8.97 5.73 -4.49
N ARG A 61 -9.42 5.48 -5.73
CA ARG A 61 -9.37 4.15 -6.36
C ARG A 61 -7.94 3.74 -6.73
N LEU A 62 -7.18 4.67 -7.29
CA LEU A 62 -5.79 4.44 -7.69
C LEU A 62 -4.89 4.09 -6.51
N LEU A 63 -5.11 4.71 -5.34
CA LEU A 63 -4.38 4.35 -4.12
C LEU A 63 -4.61 2.88 -3.73
N ARG A 64 -5.83 2.37 -3.92
CA ARG A 64 -6.15 0.97 -3.67
C ARG A 64 -5.46 0.05 -4.69
N ASP A 65 -5.44 0.46 -5.95
CA ASP A 65 -4.77 -0.30 -7.01
C ASP A 65 -3.26 -0.40 -6.75
N ILE A 66 -2.62 0.68 -6.29
CA ILE A 66 -1.21 0.67 -5.84
C ILE A 66 -1.01 -0.29 -4.67
N GLN A 67 -1.93 -0.31 -3.70
CA GLN A 67 -1.85 -1.24 -2.57
C GLN A 67 -1.98 -2.70 -3.01
N TYR A 68 -2.87 -3.02 -3.95
CA TYR A 68 -3.00 -4.37 -4.48
C TYR A 68 -1.70 -4.83 -5.17
N VAL A 69 -1.12 -3.99 -6.04
CA VAL A 69 0.14 -4.34 -6.70
C VAL A 69 1.28 -4.48 -5.68
N HIS A 70 1.33 -3.62 -4.65
CA HIS A 70 2.31 -3.75 -3.57
C HIS A 70 2.15 -5.09 -2.81
N GLU A 71 0.93 -5.49 -2.46
CA GLU A 71 0.66 -6.78 -1.81
C GLU A 71 1.06 -7.96 -2.71
N GLU A 72 0.79 -7.89 -4.00
CA GLU A 72 1.17 -8.94 -4.97
C GLU A 72 2.70 -9.05 -5.12
N VAL A 73 3.42 -7.93 -5.20
CA VAL A 73 4.90 -7.91 -5.21
C VAL A 73 5.46 -8.52 -3.92
N GLU A 74 4.87 -8.21 -2.76
CA GLU A 74 5.29 -8.81 -1.49
C GLU A 74 5.06 -10.33 -1.47
N ILE A 75 3.96 -10.81 -2.08
CA ILE A 75 3.71 -12.25 -2.25
C ILE A 75 4.77 -12.88 -3.15
N LEU A 76 5.15 -12.23 -4.26
CA LEU A 76 6.21 -12.71 -5.14
C LEU A 76 7.56 -12.84 -4.41
N MET A 77 7.92 -11.87 -3.58
CA MET A 77 9.13 -11.96 -2.76
C MET A 77 9.10 -13.17 -1.82
N VAL A 78 7.96 -13.45 -1.18
CA VAL A 78 7.80 -14.64 -0.32
C VAL A 78 7.94 -15.93 -1.11
N VAL A 79 7.35 -16.00 -2.31
CA VAL A 79 7.48 -17.17 -3.20
C VAL A 79 8.92 -17.35 -3.66
N ASN A 80 9.60 -16.28 -4.06
CA ASN A 80 11.01 -16.30 -4.46
C ASN A 80 11.91 -16.78 -3.31
N ALA A 81 11.63 -16.34 -2.07
CA ALA A 81 12.34 -16.81 -0.88
C ALA A 81 12.15 -18.32 -0.64
N TRP A 82 10.94 -18.86 -0.85
CA TRP A 82 10.69 -20.31 -0.76
C TRP A 82 11.43 -21.09 -1.85
N GLN A 83 11.44 -20.58 -3.09
CA GLN A 83 12.17 -21.21 -4.19
C GLN A 83 13.68 -21.22 -3.91
N LYS A 84 14.23 -20.12 -3.39
CA LYS A 84 15.64 -20.04 -2.99
C LYS A 84 16.00 -21.04 -1.89
N ASP A 85 15.17 -21.15 -0.86
CA ASP A 85 15.37 -22.13 0.22
C ASP A 85 15.29 -23.58 -0.30
N MET A 86 14.38 -23.85 -1.26
CA MET A 86 14.31 -25.15 -1.93
C MET A 86 15.61 -25.47 -2.69
N TYR A 87 16.16 -24.52 -3.46
CA TYR A 87 17.44 -24.72 -4.17
C TYR A 87 18.60 -24.93 -3.21
N MET A 88 18.69 -24.16 -2.12
CA MET A 88 19.73 -24.36 -1.10
C MET A 88 19.63 -25.75 -0.44
N LYS A 89 18.42 -26.21 -0.13
CA LYS A 89 18.18 -27.55 0.42
C LYS A 89 18.51 -28.64 -0.58
N MET A 90 18.18 -28.43 -1.86
CA MET A 90 18.50 -29.37 -2.93
C MET A 90 20.00 -29.48 -3.13
N LEU A 91 20.72 -28.36 -3.20
CA LEU A 91 22.18 -28.35 -3.27
C LEU A 91 22.80 -29.12 -2.10
N LYS A 92 22.32 -28.87 -0.87
CA LYS A 92 22.79 -29.59 0.32
C LYS A 92 22.48 -31.08 0.29
N ALA A 93 21.33 -31.50 -0.25
CA ALA A 93 20.98 -32.90 -0.38
C ALA A 93 21.76 -33.63 -1.48
N LEU A 94 22.21 -32.88 -2.49
CA LEU A 94 22.99 -33.38 -3.62
C LEU A 94 24.50 -33.41 -3.31
N ASP A 95 24.97 -32.61 -2.36
CA ASP A 95 26.37 -32.55 -1.94
C ASP A 95 26.90 -33.93 -1.48
N PRO A 96 27.89 -34.52 -2.16
CA PRO A 96 28.52 -35.77 -1.76
C PRO A 96 29.12 -35.70 -0.35
N ALA A 97 29.61 -34.54 0.10
CA ALA A 97 30.17 -34.38 1.43
C ALA A 97 29.10 -34.41 2.54
N SER A 98 27.83 -34.23 2.19
CA SER A 98 26.72 -34.26 3.15
C SER A 98 26.29 -35.67 3.57
N VAL A 99 26.63 -36.69 2.77
CA VAL A 99 26.22 -38.08 2.98
C VAL A 99 27.44 -38.95 3.34
N PRO A 100 27.36 -39.79 4.39
CA PRO A 100 28.51 -40.58 4.87
C PRO A 100 29.00 -41.67 3.89
N VAL A 101 28.18 -42.08 2.93
CA VAL A 101 28.54 -43.07 1.90
C VAL A 101 28.21 -42.49 0.54
N THR A 102 29.23 -42.31 -0.30
CA THR A 102 29.09 -41.76 -1.65
C THR A 102 29.65 -42.69 -2.72
N THR A 103 29.06 -42.63 -3.90
CA THR A 103 29.56 -43.34 -5.08
C THR A 103 30.50 -42.42 -5.88
N TYR A 104 31.57 -42.98 -6.45
CA TYR A 104 32.51 -42.22 -7.30
C TYR A 104 31.80 -41.47 -8.45
N THR A 105 30.80 -42.11 -9.08
CA THR A 105 29.96 -41.49 -10.12
C THR A 105 29.22 -40.25 -9.61
N ARG A 106 28.68 -40.29 -8.38
CA ARG A 106 27.97 -39.16 -7.76
C ARG A 106 28.88 -37.96 -7.56
N ALA A 107 30.10 -38.19 -7.09
CA ALA A 107 31.11 -37.14 -6.91
C ALA A 107 31.54 -36.52 -8.25
N SER A 108 31.59 -37.31 -9.32
CA SER A 108 31.94 -36.81 -10.67
C SER A 108 30.83 -36.00 -11.34
N LEU A 109 29.55 -36.28 -11.03
CA LEU A 109 28.39 -35.61 -11.63
C LEU A 109 27.98 -34.33 -10.89
N PHE A 110 28.28 -34.25 -9.59
CA PHE A 110 27.91 -33.13 -8.72
C PHE A 110 28.34 -31.74 -9.22
N PRO A 111 29.55 -31.53 -9.79
CA PRO A 111 29.97 -30.18 -10.22
C PRO A 111 29.04 -29.54 -11.25
N LEU A 112 28.40 -30.34 -12.13
CA LEU A 112 27.45 -29.84 -13.12
C LEU A 112 26.13 -29.43 -12.47
N GLU A 113 25.65 -30.22 -11.50
CA GLU A 113 24.44 -29.92 -10.72
C GLU A 113 24.64 -28.69 -9.83
N GLU A 114 25.80 -28.59 -9.17
CA GLU A 114 26.18 -27.45 -8.34
C GLU A 114 26.21 -26.17 -9.17
N ALA A 115 26.85 -26.18 -10.35
CA ALA A 115 26.92 -25.01 -11.22
C ALA A 115 25.52 -24.54 -11.66
N GLN A 116 24.64 -25.48 -12.02
CA GLN A 116 23.27 -25.16 -12.43
C GLN A 116 22.44 -24.58 -11.27
N LEU A 117 22.49 -25.21 -10.10
CA LEU A 117 21.74 -24.74 -8.93
C LEU A 117 22.28 -23.41 -8.41
N ALA A 118 23.59 -23.20 -8.46
CA ALA A 118 24.21 -21.94 -8.12
C ALA A 118 23.74 -20.82 -9.07
N ALA A 119 23.68 -21.09 -10.38
CA ALA A 119 23.14 -20.13 -11.36
C ALA A 119 21.67 -19.77 -11.07
N GLY A 120 20.84 -20.77 -10.75
CA GLY A 120 19.45 -20.56 -10.34
C GLY A 120 19.32 -19.71 -9.07
N ILE A 121 20.17 -19.95 -8.06
CA ILE A 121 20.20 -19.15 -6.83
C ILE A 121 20.62 -17.70 -7.11
N THR A 122 21.64 -17.48 -7.94
CA THR A 122 22.07 -16.12 -8.33
C THR A 122 20.94 -15.38 -9.04
N SER A 123 20.28 -16.02 -10.02
CA SER A 123 19.12 -15.45 -10.70
C SER A 123 17.98 -15.07 -9.73
N MET A 124 17.73 -15.86 -8.68
CA MET A 124 16.74 -15.51 -7.66
C MET A 124 17.17 -14.33 -6.78
N ILE A 125 18.47 -14.17 -6.52
CA ILE A 125 19.01 -13.01 -5.78
C ILE A 125 18.81 -11.73 -6.60
N ASP A 126 19.06 -11.80 -7.91
CA ASP A 126 18.86 -10.65 -8.81
C ASP A 126 17.37 -10.27 -8.86
N LYS A 127 16.47 -11.26 -8.99
CA LYS A 127 15.02 -11.04 -8.91
C LYS A 127 14.57 -10.42 -7.56
N ASP A 128 15.19 -10.82 -6.45
CA ASP A 128 14.88 -10.27 -5.12
C ASP A 128 15.20 -8.76 -5.06
N GLN A 129 16.33 -8.34 -5.65
CA GLN A 129 16.72 -6.93 -5.72
C GLN A 129 15.74 -6.11 -6.59
N GLU A 130 15.30 -6.66 -7.71
CA GLU A 130 14.33 -6.02 -8.59
C GLU A 130 12.96 -5.85 -7.92
N LEU A 131 12.49 -6.90 -7.22
CA LEU A 131 11.24 -6.85 -6.46
C LEU A 131 11.32 -5.86 -5.29
N ASP A 132 12.44 -5.79 -4.57
CA ASP A 132 12.68 -4.79 -3.52
C ASP A 132 12.64 -3.36 -4.08
N ALA A 133 13.32 -3.11 -5.21
CA ALA A 133 13.29 -1.81 -5.87
C ALA A 133 11.86 -1.42 -6.31
N MET A 134 11.09 -2.38 -6.84
CA MET A 134 9.70 -2.16 -7.23
C MET A 134 8.82 -1.84 -6.01
N LYS A 135 9.01 -2.54 -4.90
CA LYS A 135 8.31 -2.30 -3.64
C LYS A 135 8.56 -0.89 -3.11
N GLU A 136 9.83 -0.46 -3.05
CA GLU A 136 10.19 0.90 -2.63
C GLU A 136 9.55 1.97 -3.53
N LYS A 137 9.56 1.74 -4.85
CA LYS A 137 8.90 2.62 -5.83
C LYS A 137 7.39 2.71 -5.58
N LEU A 138 6.71 1.59 -5.33
CA LEU A 138 5.27 1.55 -5.05
C LEU A 138 4.90 2.25 -3.74
N LEU A 139 5.74 2.15 -2.70
CA LEU A 139 5.55 2.87 -1.44
C LEU A 139 5.64 4.39 -1.64
N SER A 140 6.70 4.85 -2.31
CA SER A 140 6.87 6.27 -2.65
C SER A 140 5.72 6.78 -3.52
N LEU A 141 5.28 5.98 -4.48
CA LEU A 141 4.16 6.32 -5.36
C LEU A 141 2.84 6.41 -4.59
N GLY A 142 2.61 5.51 -3.63
CA GLY A 142 1.46 5.54 -2.74
C GLY A 142 1.41 6.80 -1.89
N ASP A 143 2.54 7.24 -1.34
CA ASP A 143 2.60 8.49 -0.55
C ASP A 143 2.41 9.73 -1.41
N THR A 144 2.99 9.74 -2.62
CA THR A 144 2.75 10.80 -3.61
C THR A 144 1.27 10.88 -3.99
N ALA A 145 0.62 9.74 -4.21
CA ALA A 145 -0.81 9.69 -4.51
C ALA A 145 -1.66 10.21 -3.35
N LYS A 146 -1.33 9.89 -2.09
CA LYS A 146 -2.02 10.44 -0.91
C LYS A 146 -1.90 11.95 -0.84
N GLN A 147 -0.68 12.48 -0.98
CA GLN A 147 -0.44 13.92 -0.97
C GLN A 147 -1.24 14.64 -2.06
N ASN A 148 -1.25 14.09 -3.28
CA ASN A 148 -2.03 14.65 -4.37
C ASN A 148 -3.53 14.64 -4.06
N ILE A 149 -4.06 13.55 -3.49
CA ILE A 149 -5.47 13.48 -3.08
C ILE A 149 -5.78 14.51 -1.99
N GLU A 150 -4.91 14.69 -0.99
CA GLU A 150 -5.08 15.70 0.06
C GLU A 150 -5.10 17.12 -0.51
N ILE A 151 -4.23 17.42 -1.49
CA ILE A 151 -4.22 18.71 -2.18
C ILE A 151 -5.52 18.92 -2.96
N HIS A 152 -6.00 17.92 -3.71
CA HIS A 152 -7.27 18.03 -4.42
C HIS A 152 -8.47 18.18 -3.48
N GLU A 153 -8.44 17.53 -2.31
CA GLU A 153 -9.47 17.71 -1.28
C GLU A 153 -9.43 19.13 -0.67
N ALA A 154 -8.24 19.74 -0.55
CA ALA A 154 -8.10 21.14 -0.17
C ALA A 154 -8.69 22.10 -1.22
N ASP A 155 -8.54 21.80 -2.52
CA ASP A 155 -9.14 22.60 -3.60
C ASP A 155 -10.67 22.60 -3.56
N HIS A 156 -11.30 21.49 -3.18
CA HIS A 156 -12.74 21.46 -2.92
C HIS A 156 -13.15 22.41 -1.80
N GLY A 157 -12.32 22.58 -0.77
CA GLY A 157 -12.52 23.58 0.28
C GLY A 157 -12.63 25.01 -0.28
N LYS A 158 -11.80 25.36 -1.28
CA LYS A 158 -11.87 26.66 -1.96
C LYS A 158 -13.15 26.81 -2.79
N ALA A 159 -13.57 25.76 -3.50
CA ALA A 159 -14.82 25.79 -4.26
C ALA A 159 -16.04 26.00 -3.34
N ILE A 160 -16.08 25.31 -2.19
CA ILE A 160 -17.11 25.50 -1.16
C ILE A 160 -17.05 26.92 -0.58
N PHE A 161 -15.86 27.47 -0.33
CA PHE A 161 -15.70 28.84 0.14
C PHE A 161 -16.27 29.86 -0.86
N VAL A 162 -16.00 29.70 -2.16
CA VAL A 162 -16.57 30.58 -3.20
C VAL A 162 -18.09 30.45 -3.24
N PHE A 163 -18.62 29.22 -3.20
CA PHE A 163 -20.06 28.97 -3.20
C PHE A 163 -20.77 29.58 -1.98
N THR A 164 -20.19 29.42 -0.79
CA THR A 164 -20.73 29.98 0.46
C THR A 164 -20.63 31.50 0.51
N THR A 165 -19.54 32.09 -0.01
CA THR A 165 -19.40 33.55 -0.15
C THR A 165 -20.49 34.14 -1.04
N VAL A 166 -20.70 33.53 -2.22
CA VAL A 166 -21.78 33.89 -3.14
C VAL A 166 -23.13 33.77 -2.45
N THR A 167 -23.38 32.67 -1.76
CA THR A 167 -24.66 32.40 -1.07
C THR A 167 -24.96 33.41 0.04
N ILE A 168 -23.97 33.75 0.88
CA ILE A 168 -24.13 34.69 1.99
C ILE A 168 -24.46 36.10 1.50
N ILE A 169 -24.05 36.47 0.28
CA ILE A 169 -24.39 37.76 -0.33
C ILE A 169 -25.76 37.69 -1.01
N PHE A 170 -26.02 36.64 -1.80
CA PHE A 170 -27.23 36.56 -2.62
C PHE A 170 -28.48 36.16 -1.83
N LEU A 171 -28.43 35.28 -0.85
CA LEU A 171 -29.62 34.89 -0.08
C LEU A 171 -30.34 36.08 0.59
N PRO A 172 -29.66 36.97 1.35
CA PRO A 172 -30.30 38.13 1.93
C PRO A 172 -30.80 39.12 0.87
N LEU A 173 -30.05 39.33 -0.22
CA LEU A 173 -30.50 40.18 -1.32
C LEU A 173 -31.75 39.61 -2.01
N SER A 174 -31.77 38.31 -2.25
CA SER A 174 -32.93 37.59 -2.82
C SER A 174 -34.14 37.64 -1.89
N PHE A 175 -33.93 37.57 -0.58
CA PHE A 175 -35.02 37.76 0.38
C PHE A 175 -35.59 39.18 0.34
N VAL A 176 -34.74 40.21 0.34
CA VAL A 176 -35.18 41.61 0.30
C VAL A 176 -35.89 41.91 -1.02
N THR A 177 -35.31 41.52 -2.16
CA THR A 177 -35.96 41.66 -3.47
C THR A 177 -37.30 40.94 -3.54
N SER A 178 -37.39 39.71 -3.01
CA SER A 178 -38.65 38.99 -2.92
C SER A 178 -39.64 39.71 -2.01
N PHE A 179 -39.21 40.24 -0.86
CA PHE A 179 -40.07 40.92 0.11
C PHE A 179 -40.69 42.19 -0.47
N PHE A 180 -39.90 43.02 -1.15
CA PHE A 180 -40.38 44.20 -1.85
C PHE A 180 -41.11 43.89 -3.17
N GLY A 181 -40.86 42.73 -3.77
CA GLY A 181 -41.57 42.22 -4.93
C GLY A 181 -42.91 41.54 -4.59
N MET A 182 -43.21 41.30 -3.31
CA MET A 182 -44.54 40.85 -2.88
C MET A 182 -45.55 41.96 -3.12
N ASN A 183 -46.73 41.60 -3.63
CA ASN A 183 -47.77 42.52 -4.06
C ASN A 183 -48.53 43.10 -2.84
N THR A 184 -47.85 43.90 -2.02
CA THR A 184 -48.40 44.54 -0.82
C THR A 184 -48.82 45.97 -1.17
N THR A 185 -50.09 46.30 -0.96
CA THR A 185 -50.74 47.55 -1.36
C THR A 185 -50.16 48.83 -0.73
N ASP A 186 -49.41 48.72 0.37
CA ASP A 186 -48.86 49.87 1.13
C ASP A 186 -47.48 50.35 0.63
N ILE A 187 -46.72 49.47 -0.04
CA ILE A 187 -45.35 49.77 -0.51
C ILE A 187 -45.34 50.34 -1.94
N ARG A 188 -46.47 50.26 -2.66
CA ARG A 188 -46.58 50.64 -4.08
C ARG A 188 -46.84 52.13 -4.32
N ASP A 189 -47.44 52.83 -3.36
CA ASP A 189 -47.81 54.26 -3.49
C ASP A 189 -46.76 55.22 -2.88
N ILE A 190 -45.57 54.72 -2.55
CA ILE A 190 -44.47 55.53 -2.01
C ILE A 190 -43.62 56.08 -3.16
N THR A 191 -43.46 57.39 -3.24
CA THR A 191 -42.67 58.14 -4.26
C THR A 191 -41.14 57.87 -4.22
N TRP A 192 -40.68 56.86 -3.49
CA TRP A 192 -39.28 56.58 -3.20
C TRP A 192 -38.93 55.13 -3.57
N SER A 193 -38.65 54.89 -4.84
CA SER A 193 -38.61 53.52 -5.39
C SER A 193 -37.28 52.79 -5.24
N GLN A 194 -36.14 53.48 -5.17
CA GLN A 194 -34.82 52.83 -5.18
C GLN A 194 -34.02 53.02 -3.89
N THR A 195 -34.13 54.18 -3.23
CA THR A 195 -33.34 54.48 -2.02
C THR A 195 -33.72 53.58 -0.84
N ILE A 196 -35.01 53.27 -0.66
CA ILE A 196 -35.50 52.42 0.44
C ILE A 196 -35.04 50.96 0.25
N PHE A 197 -34.98 50.49 -1.00
CA PHE A 197 -34.44 49.18 -1.31
C PHE A 197 -32.97 49.08 -0.88
N TRP A 198 -32.12 50.02 -1.29
CA TRP A 198 -30.70 50.02 -0.88
C TRP A 198 -30.51 50.28 0.61
N ALA A 199 -31.34 51.13 1.22
CA ALA A 199 -31.32 51.43 2.65
C ALA A 199 -31.73 50.24 3.52
N THR A 200 -32.44 49.24 2.99
CA THR A 200 -32.82 48.02 3.70
C THR A 200 -31.97 46.81 3.31
N ALA A 201 -31.66 46.66 2.02
CA ALA A 201 -30.85 45.57 1.49
C ALA A 201 -29.42 45.57 2.07
N VAL A 202 -28.74 46.72 2.07
CA VAL A 202 -27.35 46.84 2.54
C VAL A 202 -27.20 46.50 4.04
N PRO A 203 -28.00 47.03 4.98
CA PRO A 203 -27.83 46.67 6.38
C PRO A 203 -28.24 45.23 6.68
N ILE A 204 -29.23 44.68 5.97
CA ILE A 204 -29.63 43.27 6.14
C ILE A 204 -28.50 42.35 5.67
N THR A 205 -27.91 42.61 4.50
CA THR A 205 -26.78 41.82 4.00
C THR A 205 -25.56 41.94 4.92
N LEU A 206 -25.23 43.15 5.36
CA LEU A 206 -24.15 43.40 6.33
C LEU A 206 -24.39 42.62 7.63
N LEU A 207 -25.61 42.67 8.18
CA LEU A 207 -25.98 41.93 9.37
C LEU A 207 -25.80 40.42 9.18
N THR A 208 -26.27 39.88 8.06
CA THR A 208 -26.12 38.44 7.77
C THR A 208 -24.66 38.02 7.60
N VAL A 209 -23.82 38.84 6.95
CA VAL A 209 -22.37 38.59 6.83
C VAL A 209 -21.70 38.62 8.19
N LEU A 210 -21.98 39.63 9.02
CA LEU A 210 -21.41 39.75 10.38
C LEU A 210 -21.83 38.57 11.27
N LEU A 211 -23.10 38.15 11.16
CA LEU A 211 -23.62 37.01 11.91
C LEU A 211 -22.96 35.71 11.43
N ALA A 212 -22.84 35.50 10.11
CA ALA A 212 -22.16 34.34 9.54
C ALA A 212 -20.67 34.28 9.94
N LEU A 213 -19.95 35.40 9.89
CA LEU A 213 -18.56 35.48 10.35
C LEU A 213 -18.42 35.25 11.86
N GLY A 214 -19.35 35.80 12.65
CA GLY A 214 -19.41 35.57 14.09
C GLY A 214 -19.62 34.09 14.45
N LEU A 215 -20.47 33.40 13.69
CA LEU A 215 -20.69 31.95 13.81
C LEU A 215 -19.45 31.16 13.41
N ALA A 216 -18.80 31.53 12.29
CA ALA A 216 -17.60 30.86 11.80
C ALA A 216 -16.43 30.97 12.78
N TYR A 217 -16.20 32.15 13.37
CA TYR A 217 -15.09 32.38 14.30
C TYR A 217 -15.34 31.78 15.70
N LYS A 218 -16.61 31.66 16.13
CA LYS A 218 -16.98 31.10 17.45
C LYS A 218 -17.54 29.67 17.37
N GLY A 219 -17.32 28.95 16.27
CA GLY A 219 -17.90 27.62 16.01
C GLY A 219 -17.73 26.61 17.14
N ASP A 220 -16.58 26.61 17.82
CA ASP A 220 -16.31 25.70 18.95
C ASP A 220 -17.18 25.97 20.17
N ARG A 221 -17.47 27.24 20.47
CA ARG A 221 -18.32 27.62 21.60
C ARG A 221 -19.81 27.40 21.30
N ILE A 222 -20.20 27.60 20.04
CA ILE A 222 -21.59 27.44 19.60
C ILE A 222 -21.95 25.97 19.43
N SER A 223 -21.03 25.14 18.94
CA SER A 223 -21.23 23.68 18.90
C SER A 223 -21.35 23.09 20.31
N ALA A 224 -20.69 23.67 21.32
CA ALA A 224 -20.88 23.29 22.72
C ALA A 224 -22.27 23.71 23.25
N LEU A 225 -22.78 24.88 22.85
CA LEU A 225 -24.11 25.36 23.23
C LEU A 225 -25.23 24.54 22.55
N ILE A 226 -25.10 24.26 21.25
CA ILE A 226 -26.05 23.44 20.48
C ILE A 226 -26.07 22.01 21.00
N ARG A 227 -24.92 21.42 21.38
CA ARG A 227 -24.88 20.10 22.01
C ARG A 227 -25.58 20.09 23.37
N ARG A 228 -25.48 21.17 24.16
CA ARG A 228 -26.21 21.31 25.43
C ARG A 228 -27.71 21.48 25.18
N LEU A 229 -28.10 22.31 24.22
CA LEU A 229 -29.49 22.55 23.86
C LEU A 229 -30.15 21.30 23.29
N HIS A 230 -29.46 20.56 22.42
CA HIS A 230 -29.91 19.28 21.90
C HIS A 230 -30.10 18.26 23.01
N ARG A 231 -29.17 18.17 23.99
CA ARG A 231 -29.31 17.30 25.17
C ARG A 231 -30.50 17.68 26.06
N THR A 232 -30.84 18.97 26.15
CA THR A 232 -31.98 19.45 26.96
C THR A 232 -33.32 19.31 26.24
N LEU A 233 -33.35 19.43 24.91
CA LEU A 233 -34.55 19.23 24.09
C LEU A 233 -34.83 17.75 23.82
N SER A 234 -33.80 16.89 23.70
CA SER A 234 -33.95 15.43 23.57
C SER A 234 -34.22 14.77 24.92
N GLY A 235 -35.18 15.30 25.68
CA GLY A 235 -35.68 14.74 26.93
C GLY A 235 -36.49 13.46 26.73
N ARG A 236 -35.89 12.43 26.11
CA ARG A 236 -36.34 11.04 26.24
C ARG A 236 -35.36 10.29 27.15
N PRO A 237 -35.83 9.69 28.26
CA PRO A 237 -34.97 8.93 29.14
C PRO A 237 -34.61 7.61 28.47
N GLU A 238 -33.44 7.54 27.85
CA GLU A 238 -32.78 6.27 27.49
C GLU A 238 -32.29 5.59 28.77
N ARG A 239 -33.23 5.02 29.52
CA ARG A 239 -32.97 4.00 30.56
C ARG A 239 -33.02 2.57 29.98
N ALA A 240 -32.84 2.40 28.67
CA ALA A 240 -33.12 1.12 28.00
C ALA A 240 -32.05 0.64 26.99
N LEU A 241 -30.78 1.01 27.17
CA LEU A 241 -29.69 0.36 26.41
C LEU A 241 -28.47 -0.05 27.24
N ASP A 242 -28.55 0.01 28.58
CA ASP A 242 -27.55 -0.58 29.48
C ASP A 242 -27.98 -1.93 30.09
N LEU A 243 -29.17 -2.42 29.72
CA LEU A 243 -29.69 -3.73 30.17
C LEU A 243 -29.65 -4.83 29.09
N SER A 244 -29.10 -4.56 27.89
CA SER A 244 -29.03 -5.54 26.80
C SER A 244 -27.61 -5.84 26.28
N LEU A 245 -26.55 -5.22 26.80
CA LEU A 245 -25.17 -5.46 26.34
C LEU A 245 -24.29 -6.23 27.32
N SER A 246 -24.76 -6.53 28.54
CA SER A 246 -24.02 -7.39 29.48
C SER A 246 -24.25 -8.89 29.24
N SER A 247 -25.24 -9.28 28.41
CA SER A 247 -25.53 -10.69 28.09
C SER A 247 -25.02 -11.13 26.71
N TRP A 248 -24.42 -10.23 25.92
CA TRP A 248 -23.89 -10.54 24.57
C TRP A 248 -22.36 -10.62 24.47
N SER A 249 -21.64 -10.59 25.61
CA SER A 249 -20.17 -10.73 25.63
C SER A 249 -19.68 -12.16 25.93
N LYS A 250 -20.56 -13.16 26.03
CA LYS A 250 -20.18 -14.51 26.47
C LYS A 250 -20.01 -15.58 25.40
N ASN A 251 -20.11 -15.27 24.09
CA ASN A 251 -19.83 -16.26 23.04
C ASN A 251 -19.23 -15.64 21.76
N ARG A 252 -17.95 -15.26 21.84
CA ARG A 252 -17.04 -15.25 20.69
C ARG A 252 -15.72 -15.91 21.07
N ARG A 253 -15.79 -17.22 21.26
CA ARG A 253 -14.67 -18.11 20.96
C ARG A 253 -15.06 -18.92 19.73
N LEU A 254 -14.09 -19.09 18.83
CA LEU A 254 -14.08 -19.93 17.62
C LEU A 254 -14.59 -19.27 16.33
N THR A 255 -13.72 -18.43 15.74
CA THR A 255 -13.33 -18.40 14.32
C THR A 255 -12.18 -17.38 14.20
N GLN A 256 -10.94 -17.83 14.34
CA GLN A 256 -10.04 -18.11 13.21
C GLN A 256 -9.45 -16.84 12.58
N ARG A 257 -8.39 -16.32 13.20
CA ARG A 257 -7.21 -15.82 12.50
C ARG A 257 -5.98 -16.11 13.37
N ARG A 258 -5.20 -17.11 12.95
CA ARG A 258 -3.83 -17.27 13.44
C ARG A 258 -3.04 -16.05 12.93
N PRO A 259 -2.26 -15.33 13.76
CA PRO A 259 -1.21 -14.50 13.22
C PRO A 259 -0.20 -15.43 12.55
N ILE A 260 0.08 -15.19 11.26
CA ILE A 260 1.24 -15.78 10.60
C ILE A 260 2.43 -15.34 11.44
N ALA A 261 3.11 -16.33 12.03
CA ALA A 261 4.30 -16.10 12.82
C ALA A 261 5.33 -15.42 11.92
N SER A 262 5.59 -14.15 12.19
CA SER A 262 6.77 -13.46 11.72
C SER A 262 7.99 -14.26 12.18
N TYR A 263 8.59 -15.02 11.28
CA TYR A 263 9.88 -15.65 11.50
C TYR A 263 10.92 -14.55 11.60
N GLY A 264 11.14 -14.07 12.82
CA GLY A 264 12.27 -13.21 13.15
C GLY A 264 13.55 -13.98 12.91
N PHE A 265 14.24 -13.65 11.81
CA PHE A 265 15.60 -14.12 11.55
C PHE A 265 16.54 -13.46 12.56
N ARG A 266 16.67 -14.09 13.74
CA ARG A 266 17.64 -13.70 14.75
C ARG A 266 19.03 -14.04 14.18
N ARG A 267 19.68 -13.05 13.56
CA ARG A 267 21.11 -13.08 13.20
C ARG A 267 21.93 -13.44 14.45
N ARG A 268 22.22 -14.73 14.62
CA ARG A 268 23.22 -15.19 15.57
C ARG A 268 24.57 -14.96 14.92
N ARG A 269 25.14 -13.78 15.19
CA ARG A 269 26.51 -13.42 14.89
C ARG A 269 27.42 -14.43 15.60
N SER A 270 27.97 -15.41 14.87
CA SER A 270 29.04 -16.29 15.38
C SER A 270 30.35 -15.51 15.39
N SER A 271 30.52 -14.66 16.40
CA SER A 271 31.86 -14.28 16.82
C SER A 271 32.48 -15.48 17.53
N GLY A 272 33.45 -16.13 16.88
CA GLY A 272 34.36 -17.06 17.55
C GLY A 272 34.53 -18.39 16.84
N MET A 273 35.29 -18.42 15.75
CA MET A 273 36.20 -19.52 15.38
C MET A 273 37.21 -18.98 14.34
N ALA A 274 38.13 -18.13 14.80
CA ALA A 274 39.28 -17.69 14.01
C ALA A 274 40.51 -17.48 14.93
N ARG A 275 40.78 -18.44 15.82
CA ARG A 275 41.95 -18.40 16.70
C ARG A 275 42.62 -19.74 17.00
N ALA A 276 42.42 -20.76 16.17
CA ALA A 276 43.05 -22.07 16.38
C ALA A 276 43.79 -22.61 15.15
N GLN A 277 44.38 -21.71 14.33
CA GLN A 277 45.19 -22.13 13.17
C GLN A 277 46.57 -21.43 13.08
N THR A 278 46.98 -20.66 14.09
CA THR A 278 48.29 -19.96 14.07
C THR A 278 49.32 -20.53 15.05
N GLU A 279 48.95 -21.47 15.93
CA GLU A 279 49.89 -22.04 16.94
C GLU A 279 50.49 -23.40 16.57
N ARG A 280 50.20 -23.97 15.40
CA ARG A 280 50.83 -25.22 14.96
C ARG A 280 52.01 -25.05 14.00
N SER A 281 52.39 -23.81 13.66
CA SER A 281 53.54 -23.56 12.78
C SER A 281 54.81 -23.09 13.50
N THR A 282 54.81 -22.97 14.82
CA THR A 282 56.00 -22.56 15.61
C THR A 282 56.64 -23.69 16.42
N ALA A 283 56.15 -24.93 16.32
CA ALA A 283 56.70 -26.06 17.09
C ALA A 283 57.71 -26.94 16.33
N TYR A 284 58.15 -26.57 15.12
CA TYR A 284 59.14 -27.32 14.34
C TYR A 284 60.38 -26.50 13.89
N SER A 285 60.76 -25.45 14.61
CA SER A 285 61.99 -24.69 14.28
C SER A 285 62.98 -24.48 15.42
N LEU A 286 62.91 -25.25 16.52
CA LEU A 286 63.97 -25.27 17.54
C LEU A 286 64.14 -26.68 18.11
N ALA A 287 64.87 -27.51 17.38
CA ALA A 287 65.78 -28.55 17.87
C ALA A 287 66.71 -28.96 16.73
#